data_AF-A0A2I0IBK3-F1
#
_entry.id   AF-A0A2I0IBK3-F1
#
_cell.length_a   1.000
_cell.length_b   1.000
_cell.length_c   1.000
_cell.angle_alpha   90.00
_cell.angle_beta   90.00
_cell.angle_gamma   90.00
#
_symmetry.space_group_name_H-M   'P 1'
#
loop_
_entity.id
_entity.type
_entity.pdbx_description
1 polymer ?
#
loop_
_entity_poly.entity_id
_entity_poly.type
_entity_poly.pdbx_seq_one_letter_code
_entity_poly.pdbx_strand_id
1 'polypeptide(L)'
;MAPQVSTGRLLELSLISAQDLAPVSKSMRTYAVAWVTPDRKLTTRVDENGAANPTWNEKFVFRVDDAALESNTSEVTIEIYALTWLRVVLTGIVRARLSDLVPPSARKLNRNVTATRFFTLQIARPSGRPQGTMNIGVSLINAPLRSMPLQSEVSVTTYGATEVTVKGKEKNLPVKDQRNPNNKKIQLWRSHSERTDDRYRKKTN
;
A
#
# COMPACT_ATOMS: atom_id res chain seq x y z
N MET A 1 9.56 2.83 31.22
CA MET A 1 10.09 2.64 29.85
C MET A 1 9.07 3.24 28.89
N ALA A 2 9.37 4.38 28.25
CA ALA A 2 8.42 4.99 27.33
C ALA A 2 8.28 4.11 26.08
N PRO A 3 7.06 3.95 25.51
CA PRO A 3 6.92 3.26 24.24
C PRO A 3 7.68 4.05 23.17
N GLN A 4 8.65 3.40 22.54
CA GLN A 4 9.31 3.95 21.36
C GLN A 4 8.24 4.12 20.28
N VAL A 5 7.94 5.36 19.91
CA VAL A 5 7.03 5.62 18.80
C VAL A 5 7.70 5.06 17.55
N SER A 6 7.25 3.91 17.08
CA SER A 6 7.75 3.32 15.84
C SER A 6 7.43 4.28 14.70
N THR A 7 8.45 4.95 14.17
CA THR A 7 8.39 5.68 12.91
C THR A 7 8.18 4.67 11.79
N GLY A 8 6.92 4.26 11.59
CA GLY A 8 6.57 3.27 10.59
C GLY A 8 6.81 3.85 9.19
N ARG A 9 7.70 3.21 8.44
CA ARG A 9 7.93 3.48 7.01
C ARG A 9 7.09 2.54 6.17
N LEU A 10 7.00 2.84 4.88
CA LEU A 10 6.34 1.98 3.92
C LEU A 10 7.39 1.43 2.96
N LEU A 11 7.51 0.11 2.91
CA LEU A 11 8.30 -0.62 1.92
C LEU A 11 7.42 -0.85 0.71
N GLU A 12 7.78 -0.23 -0.41
CA GLU A 12 7.15 -0.50 -1.69
C GLU A 12 7.91 -1.64 -2.38
N LEU A 13 7.20 -2.71 -2.71
CA LEU A 13 7.74 -3.90 -3.35
C LEU A 13 7.01 -4.11 -4.69
N SER A 14 7.74 -4.08 -5.79
CA SER A 14 7.22 -4.37 -7.13
C SER A 14 7.65 -5.77 -7.57
N LEU A 15 6.70 -6.68 -7.74
CA LEU A 15 6.91 -8.01 -8.30
C LEU A 15 6.77 -7.91 -9.82
N ILE A 16 7.90 -8.04 -10.53
CA ILE A 16 7.95 -7.77 -11.97
C ILE A 16 7.69 -9.07 -12.72
N SER A 17 8.61 -10.03 -12.61
CA SER A 17 8.58 -11.28 -13.36
C SER A 17 9.38 -12.38 -12.67
N ALA A 18 9.17 -13.61 -13.12
CA ALA A 18 10.05 -14.74 -12.86
C ALA A 18 10.45 -15.42 -14.16
N GLN A 19 11.57 -16.13 -14.14
CA GLN A 19 12.13 -16.85 -15.28
C GLN A 19 12.50 -18.26 -14.86
N ASP A 20 12.30 -19.22 -15.76
CA ASP A 20 12.68 -20.63 -15.60
C ASP A 20 12.16 -21.28 -14.30
N LEU A 21 10.87 -21.06 -13.99
CA LEU A 21 10.19 -21.79 -12.92
C LEU A 21 10.15 -23.29 -13.23
N ALA A 22 10.19 -24.13 -12.18
CA ALA A 22 10.01 -25.56 -12.33
C ALA A 22 8.64 -25.85 -13.01
N PRO A 23 8.62 -26.46 -14.21
CA PRO A 23 7.39 -26.69 -14.93
C PRO A 23 6.57 -27.78 -14.24
N VAL A 24 5.34 -27.45 -13.83
CA VAL A 24 4.41 -28.41 -13.19
C VAL A 24 3.32 -28.92 -14.14
N SER A 25 3.02 -28.16 -15.19
CA SER A 25 2.12 -28.57 -16.28
C SER A 25 2.34 -27.68 -17.51
N LYS A 26 1.88 -28.13 -18.69
CA LYS A 26 2.01 -27.34 -19.93
C LYS A 26 1.16 -26.07 -19.94
N SER A 27 0.03 -26.06 -19.23
CA SER A 27 -0.92 -24.94 -19.15
C SER A 27 -0.92 -24.31 -17.76
N MET A 28 0.23 -24.30 -17.08
CA MET A 28 0.31 -23.70 -15.75
C MET A 28 0.13 -22.19 -15.86
N ARG A 29 -0.63 -21.63 -14.93
CA ARG A 29 -0.80 -20.19 -14.74
C ARG A 29 -0.29 -19.84 -13.37
N THR A 30 0.31 -18.67 -13.19
CA THR A 30 1.03 -18.43 -11.92
C THR A 30 0.64 -17.11 -11.27
N TYR A 31 0.68 -17.12 -9.95
CA TYR A 31 0.56 -15.92 -9.13
C TYR A 31 1.58 -15.99 -8.01
N ALA A 32 1.88 -14.85 -7.41
CA ALA A 32 2.80 -14.75 -6.31
C ALA A 32 2.10 -14.23 -5.06
N VAL A 33 2.57 -14.68 -3.89
CA VAL A 33 2.14 -14.22 -2.58
C VAL A 33 3.35 -13.68 -1.85
N ALA A 34 3.31 -12.42 -1.45
CA ALA A 34 4.43 -11.76 -0.77
C ALA A 34 4.03 -11.25 0.60
N TRP A 35 4.97 -11.29 1.54
CA TRP A 35 4.82 -10.69 2.87
C TRP A 35 6.16 -10.35 3.51
N VAL A 36 6.10 -9.43 4.47
CA VAL A 36 7.18 -9.17 5.43
C VAL A 36 6.83 -9.80 6.77
N THR A 37 5.60 -9.60 7.22
CA THR A 37 5.03 -10.24 8.42
C THR A 37 4.03 -11.32 7.98
N PRO A 38 4.14 -12.57 8.45
CA PRO A 38 3.34 -13.70 7.93
C PRO A 38 1.81 -13.55 8.00
N ASP A 39 1.31 -12.66 8.87
CA ASP A 39 -0.11 -12.31 9.03
C ASP A 39 -0.63 -11.36 7.94
N ARG A 40 0.26 -10.69 7.19
CA ARG A 40 -0.06 -9.67 6.19
C ARG A 40 0.45 -10.05 4.81
N LYS A 41 -0.24 -11.02 4.20
CA LYS A 41 0.06 -11.51 2.85
C LYS A 41 -0.67 -10.68 1.79
N LEU A 42 0.05 -10.33 0.72
CA LEU A 42 -0.50 -9.72 -0.47
C LEU A 42 -0.29 -10.66 -1.66
N THR A 43 -1.27 -10.74 -2.54
CA THR A 43 -1.32 -11.73 -3.63
C THR A 43 -1.44 -11.02 -4.95
N THR A 44 -0.68 -11.46 -5.96
CA THR A 44 -0.76 -10.88 -7.29
C THR A 44 -1.99 -11.39 -8.03
N ARG A 45 -2.33 -10.72 -9.14
CA ARG A 45 -3.13 -11.33 -10.19
C ARG A 45 -2.42 -12.55 -10.76
N VAL A 46 -3.23 -13.45 -11.33
CA VAL A 46 -2.74 -14.60 -12.07
C VAL A 46 -2.23 -14.13 -13.43
N ASP A 47 -1.01 -14.53 -13.77
CA ASP A 47 -0.55 -14.52 -15.15
C ASP A 47 -1.03 -15.78 -15.86
N GLU A 48 -1.92 -15.59 -16.81
CA GLU A 48 -2.59 -16.64 -17.58
C GLU A 48 -1.69 -17.22 -18.68
N ASN A 49 -0.67 -16.49 -19.12
CA ASN A 49 0.04 -16.79 -20.38
C ASN A 49 1.53 -17.06 -20.21
N GLY A 50 2.18 -16.52 -19.17
CA GLY A 50 3.64 -16.63 -19.04
C GLY A 50 4.15 -18.02 -18.65
N ALA A 51 3.27 -18.94 -18.24
CA ALA A 51 3.64 -20.31 -17.84
C ALA A 51 4.82 -20.35 -16.85
N ALA A 52 5.98 -20.89 -17.26
CA ALA A 52 7.18 -20.97 -16.43
C ALA A 52 7.99 -19.65 -16.38
N ASN A 53 7.61 -18.64 -17.17
CA ASN A 53 8.27 -17.33 -17.27
C ASN A 53 7.25 -16.19 -17.06
N PRO A 54 6.61 -16.11 -15.89
CA PRO A 54 5.49 -15.22 -15.70
C PRO A 54 5.89 -13.75 -15.54
N THR A 55 4.95 -12.87 -15.89
CA THR A 55 5.05 -11.42 -15.67
C THR A 55 3.82 -10.90 -14.93
N TRP A 56 4.01 -10.37 -13.73
CA TRP A 56 2.91 -9.85 -12.90
C TRP A 56 2.82 -8.32 -12.92
N ASN A 57 3.96 -7.64 -12.89
CA ASN A 57 4.04 -6.16 -12.80
C ASN A 57 3.15 -5.57 -11.71
N GLU A 58 3.15 -6.18 -10.52
CA GLU A 58 2.29 -5.79 -9.43
C GLU A 58 3.06 -5.15 -8.28
N LYS A 59 2.48 -4.10 -7.69
CA LYS A 59 3.10 -3.31 -6.63
C LYS A 59 2.37 -3.50 -5.32
N PHE A 60 3.13 -3.82 -4.29
CA PHE A 60 2.70 -3.99 -2.92
C PHE A 60 3.33 -2.93 -2.02
N VAL A 61 2.64 -2.61 -0.93
CA VAL A 61 3.12 -1.67 0.09
C VAL A 61 2.99 -2.32 1.46
N PHE A 62 4.10 -2.48 2.16
CA PHE A 62 4.17 -3.04 3.51
C PHE A 62 4.56 -1.96 4.50
N ARG A 63 3.90 -1.91 5.66
CA ARG A 63 4.37 -1.07 6.76
C ARG A 63 5.49 -1.82 7.50
N VAL A 64 6.62 -1.16 7.66
CA VAL A 64 7.81 -1.68 8.34
C VAL A 64 8.30 -0.64 9.34
N ASP A 65 8.84 -1.07 10.47
CA ASP A 65 9.50 -0.20 11.42
C ASP A 65 11.01 -0.12 11.16
N ASP A 66 11.65 0.88 11.76
CA ASP A 66 13.10 1.05 11.65
C ASP A 66 13.87 -0.15 12.21
N ALA A 67 13.34 -0.79 13.26
CA ALA A 67 13.92 -1.99 13.85
C ALA A 67 13.93 -3.17 12.86
N ALA A 68 12.85 -3.42 12.12
CA ALA A 68 12.83 -4.46 11.09
C ALA A 68 13.79 -4.15 9.94
N LEU A 69 13.93 -2.89 9.55
CA LEU A 69 14.86 -2.48 8.50
C LEU A 69 16.33 -2.68 8.91
N GLU A 70 16.65 -2.58 10.20
CA GLU A 70 18.00 -2.75 10.74
C GLU A 70 18.30 -4.18 11.21
N SER A 71 17.26 -4.98 11.43
CA SER A 71 17.41 -6.37 11.88
C SER A 71 17.94 -7.29 10.78
N ASN A 72 18.81 -8.21 11.19
CA ASN A 72 19.30 -9.30 10.33
C ASN A 72 18.29 -10.45 10.16
N THR A 73 17.16 -10.42 10.87
CA THR A 73 16.15 -11.49 10.86
C THR A 73 14.92 -11.13 10.03
N SER A 74 14.75 -9.86 9.65
CA SER A 74 13.58 -9.42 8.91
C SER A 74 13.79 -9.63 7.41
N GLU A 75 12.85 -10.33 6.79
CA GLU A 75 12.91 -10.68 5.37
C GLU A 75 11.58 -10.42 4.66
N VAL A 76 11.65 -10.13 3.37
CA VAL A 76 10.54 -10.32 2.45
C VAL A 76 10.57 -11.79 2.04
N THR A 77 9.44 -12.48 2.22
CA THR A 77 9.21 -13.79 1.62
C THR A 77 8.21 -13.65 0.48
N ILE A 78 8.51 -14.31 -0.64
CA ILE A 78 7.64 -14.40 -1.80
C ILE A 78 7.50 -15.87 -2.16
N GLU A 79 6.28 -16.36 -2.20
CA GLU A 79 5.93 -17.68 -2.70
C GLU A 79 5.30 -17.55 -4.08
N ILE A 80 5.67 -18.46 -4.98
CA ILE A 80 5.15 -18.51 -6.35
C ILE A 80 4.34 -19.79 -6.47
N TYR A 81 3.08 -19.63 -6.85
CA TYR A 81 2.12 -20.72 -6.99
C TYR A 81 1.71 -20.90 -8.45
N ALA A 82 1.59 -22.15 -8.86
CA ALA A 82 1.07 -22.55 -10.16
C ALA A 82 -0.33 -23.14 -10.00
N LEU A 83 -1.29 -22.51 -10.66
CA LEU A 83 -2.62 -23.05 -10.93
C LEU A 83 -2.52 -24.03 -12.09
N THR A 84 -2.79 -25.30 -11.78
CA THR A 84 -2.99 -26.35 -12.79
C THR A 84 -4.47 -26.70 -12.85
N TRP A 85 -4.88 -27.51 -13.84
CA TRP A 85 -6.27 -27.96 -13.96
C TRP A 85 -6.82 -28.69 -12.73
N LEU A 86 -5.96 -29.32 -11.93
CA LEU A 86 -6.34 -30.22 -10.83
C LEU A 86 -6.04 -29.64 -9.45
N ARG A 87 -4.98 -28.84 -9.33
CA ARG A 87 -4.51 -28.32 -8.04
C ARG A 87 -3.66 -27.07 -8.17
N VAL A 88 -3.46 -26.41 -7.02
CA VAL A 88 -2.47 -25.35 -6.84
C VAL A 88 -1.17 -25.99 -6.34
N VAL A 89 -0.03 -25.62 -6.92
CA VAL A 89 1.30 -26.16 -6.57
C VAL A 89 2.25 -25.02 -6.24
N LEU A 90 2.93 -25.08 -5.09
CA LEU A 90 4.03 -24.17 -4.78
C LEU A 90 5.23 -24.51 -5.68
N THR A 91 5.60 -23.61 -6.59
CA THR A 91 6.68 -23.84 -7.55
C THR A 91 8.01 -23.25 -7.11
N GLY A 92 7.97 -22.20 -6.30
CA GLY A 92 9.18 -21.52 -5.85
C GLY A 92 8.96 -20.61 -4.65
N ILE A 93 10.04 -20.37 -3.93
CA ILE A 93 10.13 -19.47 -2.78
C ILE A 93 11.33 -18.57 -2.99
N VAL A 94 11.15 -17.27 -2.76
CA VAL A 94 12.21 -16.26 -2.71
C VAL A 94 12.21 -15.64 -1.33
N ARG A 95 13.39 -15.51 -0.74
CA ARG A 95 13.60 -14.82 0.53
C ARG A 95 14.72 -13.80 0.38
N ALA A 96 14.50 -12.60 0.87
CA ALA A 96 15.50 -11.55 0.86
C ALA A 96 15.40 -10.69 2.11
N ARG A 97 16.53 -10.47 2.78
CA ARG A 97 16.59 -9.63 3.98
C ARG A 97 16.33 -8.18 3.64
N LEU A 98 15.59 -7.50 4.51
CA LEU A 98 15.30 -6.08 4.34
C LEU A 98 16.59 -5.23 4.35
N SER A 99 17.58 -5.61 5.15
CA SER A 99 18.90 -4.97 5.21
C SER A 99 19.64 -4.98 3.87
N ASP A 100 19.44 -6.02 3.06
CA ASP A 100 20.16 -6.22 1.80
C ASP A 100 19.46 -5.46 0.67
N LEU A 101 18.12 -5.46 0.69
CA LEU A 101 17.30 -4.72 -0.26
C LEU A 101 17.37 -3.19 -0.02
N VAL A 102 17.38 -2.78 1.24
CA VAL A 102 17.32 -1.38 1.67
C VAL A 102 18.57 -1.01 2.48
N PRO A 103 19.61 -0.45 1.82
CA PRO A 103 20.90 -0.23 2.43
C PRO A 103 20.84 0.96 3.41
N PRO A 104 21.79 1.07 4.34
CA PRO A 104 21.85 2.17 5.31
C PRO A 104 21.72 3.56 4.70
N SER A 105 22.29 3.78 3.51
CA SER A 105 22.23 5.06 2.78
C SER A 105 20.81 5.45 2.37
N ALA A 106 19.97 4.47 2.00
CA ALA A 106 18.58 4.71 1.65
C ALA A 106 17.73 5.02 2.90
N ARG A 107 18.06 4.41 4.04
CA ARG A 107 17.35 4.60 5.32
C ARG A 107 17.62 5.97 5.96
N LYS A 108 18.83 6.52 5.78
CA LYS A 108 19.23 7.82 6.37
C LYS A 108 18.84 9.03 5.53
N LEU A 109 18.19 8.81 4.38
CA LEU A 109 17.84 9.88 3.47
C LEU A 109 16.62 10.65 3.98
N ASN A 110 16.76 11.96 4.18
CA ASN A 110 15.65 12.88 4.49
C ASN A 110 14.78 13.20 3.27
N ARG A 111 14.52 12.20 2.41
CA ARG A 111 13.55 12.32 1.31
C ARG A 111 12.28 11.57 1.68
N ASN A 112 11.15 12.02 1.14
CA ASN A 112 9.88 11.33 1.35
C ASN A 112 9.87 9.93 0.71
N VAL A 113 10.57 9.74 -0.40
CA VAL A 113 10.66 8.47 -1.14
C VAL A 113 12.08 8.26 -1.63
N THR A 114 12.61 7.04 -1.49
CA THR A 114 13.91 6.65 -2.05
C THR A 114 13.79 6.26 -3.52
N ALA A 115 14.89 6.31 -4.27
CA ALA A 115 14.91 5.74 -5.61
C ALA A 115 14.62 4.24 -5.56
N THR A 116 13.83 3.74 -6.51
CA THR A 116 13.56 2.30 -6.67
C THR A 116 14.82 1.58 -7.11
N ARG A 117 15.15 0.49 -6.42
CA ARG A 117 16.26 -0.41 -6.75
C ARG A 117 15.71 -1.70 -7.32
N PHE A 118 16.33 -2.21 -8.36
CA PHE A 118 15.94 -3.46 -8.99
C PHE A 118 16.88 -4.59 -8.57
N PHE A 119 16.31 -5.76 -8.33
CA PHE A 119 17.03 -6.96 -7.92
C PHE A 119 16.59 -8.15 -8.77
N THR A 120 17.54 -9.03 -9.05
CA THR A 120 17.28 -10.36 -9.60
C THR A 120 17.66 -11.37 -8.53
N LEU A 121 16.67 -12.06 -7.97
CA LEU A 121 16.83 -12.98 -6.84
C LEU A 121 16.71 -14.42 -7.31
N GLN A 122 17.49 -15.31 -6.71
CA GLN A 122 17.42 -16.75 -6.98
C GLN A 122 16.13 -17.33 -6.38
N ILE A 123 15.37 -18.08 -7.19
CA ILE A 123 14.21 -18.83 -6.71
C ILE A 123 14.68 -20.19 -6.20
N ALA A 124 14.20 -20.59 -5.02
CA ALA A 124 14.40 -21.91 -4.45
C ALA A 124 13.13 -22.74 -4.58
N ARG A 125 13.25 -23.99 -5.03
CA ARG A 125 12.12 -24.93 -5.02
C ARG A 125 11.74 -25.29 -3.59
N PRO A 126 10.55 -25.86 -3.35
CA PRO A 126 10.21 -26.45 -2.05
C PRO A 126 11.22 -27.51 -1.58
N SER A 127 11.93 -28.15 -2.53
CA SER A 127 13.02 -29.08 -2.24
C SER A 127 14.33 -28.41 -1.79
N GLY A 128 14.40 -27.08 -1.70
CA GLY A 128 15.60 -26.28 -1.41
C GLY A 128 16.57 -26.08 -2.58
N ARG A 129 16.40 -26.78 -3.71
CA ARG A 129 17.29 -26.62 -4.88
C ARG A 129 17.01 -25.29 -5.59
N PRO A 130 18.03 -24.55 -6.03
CA PRO A 130 17.83 -23.36 -6.85
C PRO A 130 17.24 -23.73 -8.22
N GLN A 131 16.29 -22.92 -8.70
CA GLN A 131 15.66 -23.05 -10.01
C GLN A 131 15.07 -21.71 -10.43
N GLY A 132 15.59 -21.11 -11.50
CA GLY A 132 15.05 -19.87 -12.04
C GLY A 132 15.36 -18.61 -11.21
N THR A 133 14.90 -17.45 -11.69
CA THR A 133 15.16 -16.16 -11.04
C THR A 133 13.91 -15.29 -11.01
N MET A 134 13.87 -14.35 -10.07
CA MET A 134 12.78 -13.40 -9.90
C MET A 134 13.30 -11.97 -9.98
N ASN A 135 12.69 -11.15 -10.83
CA ASN A 135 12.98 -9.73 -10.91
C ASN A 135 12.01 -8.94 -10.04
N ILE A 136 12.55 -8.10 -9.16
CA ILE A 136 11.76 -7.24 -8.27
C ILE A 136 12.29 -5.81 -8.25
N GLY A 137 11.42 -4.86 -7.91
CA GLY A 137 11.76 -3.49 -7.57
C GLY A 137 11.46 -3.20 -6.11
N VAL A 138 12.30 -2.41 -5.44
CA VAL A 138 12.12 -2.05 -4.02
C VAL A 138 12.38 -0.57 -3.82
N SER A 139 11.49 0.13 -3.12
CA SER A 139 11.71 1.49 -2.64
C SER A 139 11.15 1.67 -1.23
N LEU A 140 11.61 2.71 -0.53
CA LEU A 140 11.19 3.05 0.82
C LEU A 140 10.54 4.42 0.81
N ILE A 141 9.37 4.51 1.43
CA ILE A 141 8.61 5.75 1.59
C ILE A 141 8.58 6.08 3.08
N ASN A 142 9.05 7.26 3.43
CA ASN A 142 8.92 7.81 4.76
C ASN A 142 7.46 8.27 4.91
N ALA A 143 6.66 7.53 5.68
CA ALA A 143 5.31 7.98 6.01
C ALA A 143 5.43 9.19 6.95
N PRO A 144 4.95 10.38 6.57
CA PRO A 144 4.91 11.48 7.52
C PRO A 144 3.99 11.05 8.68
N LEU A 145 4.41 11.32 9.92
CA LEU A 145 3.65 11.07 11.15
C LEU A 145 2.31 11.85 11.23
N ARG A 146 1.80 12.36 10.11
CA ARG A 146 0.62 13.22 10.03
C ARG A 146 -0.56 12.50 9.39
N SER A 147 -1.20 11.65 10.18
CA SER A 147 -2.65 11.77 10.33
C SER A 147 -2.95 11.56 11.81
N MET A 148 -3.55 12.59 12.40
CA MET A 148 -3.92 12.65 13.81
C MET A 148 -4.82 11.44 14.13
N PRO A 149 -4.50 10.59 15.12
CA PRO A 149 -5.47 9.61 15.58
C PRO A 149 -6.63 10.39 16.21
N LEU A 150 -7.80 10.38 15.58
CA LEU A 150 -9.04 10.76 16.22
C LEU A 150 -9.32 9.72 17.30
N GLN A 151 -8.78 9.95 18.51
CA GLN A 151 -9.24 9.24 19.69
C GLN A 151 -10.66 9.73 19.96
N SER A 152 -11.65 8.96 19.49
CA SER A 152 -13.01 9.07 20.02
C SER A 152 -13.01 8.39 21.38
N GLU A 153 -12.57 9.10 22.41
CA GLU A 153 -12.93 8.71 23.78
C GLU A 153 -14.42 9.01 23.95
N VAL A 154 -15.23 7.98 23.70
CA VAL A 154 -16.61 7.95 24.18
C VAL A 154 -16.53 7.68 25.68
N SER A 155 -16.49 8.75 26.48
CA SER A 155 -16.69 8.65 27.92
C SER A 155 -18.16 8.30 28.19
N VAL A 156 -18.45 7.00 28.34
CA VAL A 156 -19.72 6.54 28.89
C VAL A 156 -19.74 6.92 30.37
N THR A 157 -20.56 7.91 30.73
CA THR A 157 -21.00 8.07 32.12
C THR A 157 -22.48 7.71 32.18
N THR A 158 -22.73 6.50 32.68
CA THR A 158 -24.06 6.04 33.10
C THR A 158 -24.44 6.81 34.34
N TYR A 159 -25.54 7.58 34.34
CA TYR A 159 -26.54 7.66 35.42
C TYR A 159 -27.78 8.42 34.92
N GLY A 160 -28.95 7.78 35.03
CA GLY A 160 -30.21 8.49 35.28
C GLY A 160 -31.03 8.92 34.06
N ALA A 161 -32.26 8.43 34.02
CA ALA A 161 -33.30 8.83 33.10
C ALA A 161 -33.54 10.34 33.11
N THR A 162 -33.81 10.93 31.94
CA THR A 162 -35.06 11.64 31.64
C THR A 162 -35.06 12.09 30.18
N GLU A 163 -36.18 11.80 29.53
CA GLU A 163 -36.56 12.29 28.22
C GLU A 163 -36.75 13.82 28.31
N VAL A 164 -35.98 14.61 27.55
CA VAL A 164 -36.21 16.05 27.44
C VAL A 164 -36.10 16.49 25.98
N THR A 165 -37.25 16.95 25.50
CA THR A 165 -37.60 17.55 24.23
C THR A 165 -36.59 18.61 23.74
N VAL A 166 -36.19 18.50 22.48
CA VAL A 166 -35.47 19.55 21.74
C VAL A 166 -36.38 20.76 21.55
N LYS A 167 -36.10 21.85 22.27
CA LYS A 167 -36.61 23.19 21.95
C LYS A 167 -35.43 24.07 21.55
N GLY A 168 -35.40 24.43 20.27
CA GLY A 168 -34.49 25.43 19.74
C GLY A 168 -34.70 26.78 20.42
N LYS A 169 -33.59 27.48 20.68
CA LYS A 169 -33.56 28.92 20.93
C LYS A 169 -32.22 29.47 20.43
N GLU A 170 -32.26 30.09 19.26
CA GLU A 170 -31.32 31.15 18.90
C GLU A 170 -31.37 32.25 19.96
N LYS A 171 -30.19 32.72 20.37
CA LYS A 171 -30.02 34.06 20.94
C LYS A 171 -28.72 34.64 20.40
N ASN A 172 -28.88 35.70 19.62
CA ASN A 172 -27.82 36.55 19.10
C ASN A 172 -27.25 37.49 20.17
N LEU A 173 -26.07 38.04 19.85
CA LEU A 173 -25.39 39.28 20.31
C LEU A 173 -24.12 39.06 21.18
N PRO A 174 -23.06 39.91 21.06
CA PRO A 174 -22.61 40.69 19.91
C PRO A 174 -21.10 40.49 19.60
N VAL A 175 -20.75 40.94 18.40
CA VAL A 175 -19.41 41.00 17.80
C VAL A 175 -18.42 41.81 18.65
N LYS A 176 -17.20 41.29 18.83
CA LYS A 176 -16.00 42.11 19.06
C LYS A 176 -15.02 41.88 17.92
N ASP A 177 -14.90 42.90 17.08
CA ASP A 177 -13.94 43.01 15.99
C ASP A 177 -12.53 43.20 16.58
N GLN A 178 -11.63 42.25 16.32
CA GLN A 178 -10.19 42.47 16.43
C GLN A 178 -9.55 42.07 15.11
N ARG A 179 -9.34 43.11 14.28
CA ARG A 179 -8.51 43.06 13.07
C ARG A 179 -7.08 42.70 13.45
N ASN A 180 -6.57 41.60 12.89
CA ASN A 180 -5.15 41.37 12.72
C ASN A 180 -4.86 41.20 11.22
N PRO A 181 -4.06 42.08 10.59
CA PRO A 181 -3.91 42.11 9.15
C PRO A 181 -2.76 41.19 8.71
N ASN A 182 -3.08 40.05 8.10
CA ASN A 182 -2.29 39.43 7.03
C ASN A 182 -2.80 38.02 6.72
N ASN A 183 -3.84 37.93 5.90
CA ASN A 183 -3.95 36.74 5.06
C ASN A 183 -4.62 37.07 3.72
N LYS A 184 -3.85 36.92 2.65
CA LYS A 184 -4.30 37.08 1.27
C LYS A 184 -5.35 36.00 0.97
N LYS A 185 -6.50 36.46 0.46
CA LYS A 185 -7.70 35.68 0.09
C LYS A 185 -7.34 34.38 -0.66
N ILE A 186 -7.71 33.24 -0.07
CA ILE A 186 -7.93 31.99 -0.81
C ILE A 186 -9.35 32.08 -1.37
N GLN A 187 -9.48 32.33 -2.68
CA GLN A 187 -10.77 32.29 -3.38
C GLN A 187 -11.08 30.83 -3.76
N LEU A 188 -12.12 30.27 -3.14
CA LEU A 188 -12.73 29.00 -3.54
C LEU A 188 -13.42 29.17 -4.90
N TRP A 189 -12.94 28.49 -5.92
CA TRP A 189 -13.68 28.28 -7.16
C TRP A 189 -14.63 27.09 -6.99
N ARG A 190 -15.94 27.37 -7.03
CA ARG A 190 -16.98 26.35 -7.18
C ARG A 190 -17.14 26.05 -8.67
N SER A 191 -17.05 24.77 -9.03
CA SER A 191 -17.28 24.28 -10.39
C SER A 191 -18.75 24.45 -10.79
N HIS A 192 -19.00 25.22 -11.86
CA HIS A 192 -20.28 25.23 -12.55
C HIS A 192 -20.32 24.05 -13.52
N SER A 193 -21.30 23.17 -13.34
CA SER A 193 -21.72 22.17 -14.33
C SER A 193 -22.77 22.83 -15.20
N GLU A 194 -22.47 23.05 -16.49
CA GLU A 194 -23.49 23.36 -17.49
C GLU A 194 -24.03 22.06 -18.07
N ARG A 195 -25.25 21.73 -17.65
CA ARG A 195 -26.19 20.92 -18.40
C ARG A 195 -27.08 21.90 -19.14
N THR A 196 -27.06 21.90 -20.47
CA THR A 196 -28.15 22.44 -21.27
C THR A 196 -28.59 21.37 -22.26
N ASP A 197 -29.87 21.03 -22.12
CA ASP A 197 -30.63 20.19 -23.02
C ASP A 197 -31.40 21.10 -24.00
N ASP A 198 -31.91 20.47 -25.05
CA ASP A 198 -33.02 20.91 -25.91
C ASP A 198 -32.79 21.84 -27.13
N ARG A 199 -32.83 21.17 -28.31
CA ARG A 199 -33.93 21.22 -29.30
C ARG A 199 -33.80 22.03 -30.62
N TYR A 200 -33.90 21.23 -31.71
CA TYR A 200 -34.58 21.46 -33.00
C TYR A 200 -34.04 22.50 -34.02
N ARG A 201 -33.64 22.02 -35.22
CA ARG A 201 -34.46 22.02 -36.49
C ARG A 201 -33.67 22.27 -37.81
N LYS A 202 -33.85 21.34 -38.77
CA LYS A 202 -33.83 21.41 -40.27
C LYS A 202 -32.51 21.78 -40.99
N LYS A 203 -31.94 20.92 -41.85
CA LYS A 203 -32.27 20.47 -43.25
C LYS A 203 -31.70 21.39 -44.35
N THR A 204 -31.17 20.72 -45.39
CA THR A 204 -30.73 21.17 -46.76
C THR A 204 -29.42 21.96 -46.82
N ASN A 205 -28.47 21.72 -47.73
CA ASN A 205 -28.43 20.94 -48.99
C ASN A 205 -27.25 19.96 -49.00
#